data_AF-A0A7Z9FCK6-F1
#
_entry.id   AF-A0A7Z9FCK6-F1
#
_cell.length_a   1.000
_cell.length_b   1.000
_cell.length_c   1.000
_cell.angle_alpha   90.00
_cell.angle_beta   90.00
_cell.angle_gamma   90.00
#
_symmetry.space_group_name_H-M   'P 1'
#
loop_
_entity.id
_entity.type
_entity.pdbx_description
1 polymer ?
#
loop_
_entity_poly.entity_id
_entity_poly.type
_entity_poly.pdbx_seq_one_letter_code
_entity_poly.pdbx_strand_id
1 'polypeptide(L)'
;MLDTFFAKETQSLDAVPGATEALNLLSLRAQIVILSNVPFTYHAERERCLVEHGMNYPLIINNGLKGPAVRALAGPARAPVFFIDDSPSHIESVATQADHVRRIHFVHDTRLAELVGPAPESHHRIDSWPEARTTIEKELSAAGF
;
A
#
# COMPACT_ATOMS: atom_id res chain seq x y z
N MET A 1 -12.39 16.91 15.62
CA MET A 1 -12.92 16.65 14.26
C MET A 1 -11.80 16.06 13.42
N LEU A 2 -12.09 15.07 12.58
CA LEU A 2 -11.12 14.43 11.68
C LEU A 2 -10.34 15.45 10.84
N ASP A 3 -10.95 16.58 10.52
CA ASP A 3 -10.33 17.69 9.77
C ASP A 3 -9.08 18.25 10.45
N THR A 4 -9.07 18.36 11.79
CA THR A 4 -7.90 18.82 12.55
C THR A 4 -6.78 17.77 12.61
N PHE A 5 -7.13 16.48 12.55
CA PHE A 5 -6.19 15.37 12.45
C PHE A 5 -5.54 15.34 11.06
N PHE A 6 -6.34 15.43 9.99
CA PHE A 6 -5.82 15.47 8.63
C PHE A 6 -4.96 16.70 8.38
N ALA A 7 -5.36 17.89 8.86
CA ALA A 7 -4.55 19.11 8.71
C ALA A 7 -3.17 19.03 9.40
N LYS A 8 -3.05 18.26 10.49
CA LYS A 8 -1.81 18.12 11.26
C LYS A 8 -0.92 16.97 10.75
N GLU A 9 -1.52 15.84 10.37
CA GLU A 9 -0.80 14.64 9.94
C GLU A 9 -0.40 14.69 8.44
N THR A 10 -1.17 15.37 7.58
CA THR A 10 -0.80 15.47 6.14
C THR A 10 0.48 16.28 5.89
N GLN A 11 0.96 17.04 6.88
CA GLN A 11 2.19 17.82 6.77
C GLN A 11 3.45 17.09 7.25
N SER A 12 3.35 15.97 7.98
CA SER A 12 4.52 15.37 8.66
C SER A 12 4.28 13.92 9.11
N LEU A 13 3.85 13.04 8.20
CA LEU A 13 3.95 11.60 8.45
C LEU A 13 5.33 11.13 8.00
N ASP A 14 6.16 10.70 8.95
CA ASP A 14 7.45 10.08 8.65
C ASP A 14 7.23 8.83 7.80
N ALA A 15 8.08 8.65 6.79
CA ALA A 15 8.12 7.40 6.07
C ALA A 15 8.50 6.25 7.03
N VAL A 16 7.79 5.13 6.91
CA VAL A 16 8.15 3.90 7.62
C VAL A 16 9.60 3.53 7.26
N PRO A 17 10.46 3.16 8.23
CA PRO A 17 11.84 2.79 7.95
C PRO A 17 11.98 1.79 6.80
N GLY A 18 12.86 2.12 5.85
CA GLY A 18 13.11 1.30 4.66
C GLY A 18 12.09 1.44 3.53
N ALA A 19 11.00 2.20 3.70
CA ALA A 19 9.97 2.36 2.66
C ALA A 19 10.54 2.89 1.34
N THR A 20 11.23 4.04 1.40
CA THR A 20 11.77 4.72 0.21
C THR A 20 12.76 3.83 -0.55
N GLU A 21 13.69 3.19 0.16
CA GLU A 21 14.66 2.27 -0.45
C GLU A 21 13.96 1.07 -1.08
N ALA A 22 13.03 0.45 -0.35
CA ALA A 22 12.32 -0.74 -0.83
C ALA A 22 11.48 -0.44 -2.08
N LEU A 23 10.72 0.65 -2.07
CA LEU A 23 9.91 1.07 -3.21
C LEU A 23 10.78 1.47 -4.40
N ASN A 24 11.90 2.16 -4.19
CA ASN A 24 12.84 2.50 -5.26
C ASN A 24 13.40 1.24 -5.95
N LEU A 25 13.81 0.24 -5.18
CA LEU A 25 14.29 -1.03 -5.73
C LEU A 25 13.17 -1.82 -6.43
N LEU A 26 11.98 -1.89 -5.84
CA LEU A 26 10.81 -2.52 -6.46
C LEU A 26 10.40 -1.83 -7.77
N SER A 27 10.55 -0.50 -7.85
CA SER A 27 10.20 0.27 -9.05
C SER A 27 11.02 -0.09 -10.29
N LEU A 28 12.18 -0.74 -10.10
CA LEU A 28 12.99 -1.28 -11.19
C LEU A 28 12.37 -2.53 -11.84
N ARG A 29 11.42 -3.18 -11.16
CA ARG A 29 10.79 -4.45 -11.58
C ARG A 29 9.28 -4.35 -11.75
N ALA A 30 8.63 -3.43 -11.05
CA ALA A 30 7.18 -3.30 -11.04
C ALA A 30 6.75 -1.83 -11.09
N GLN A 31 5.60 -1.57 -11.72
CA GLN A 31 4.96 -0.27 -11.62
C GLN A 31 4.37 -0.08 -10.22
N ILE A 32 4.54 1.12 -9.65
CA ILE A 32 4.05 1.48 -8.33
C ILE A 32 2.99 2.56 -8.48
N VAL A 33 1.87 2.38 -7.78
CA VAL A 33 0.79 3.36 -7.66
C VAL A 33 0.42 3.45 -6.18
N ILE A 34 0.28 4.67 -5.67
CA ILE A 34 -0.15 4.92 -4.30
C ILE A 34 -1.65 5.18 -4.31
N LEU A 35 -2.41 4.29 -3.66
CA LEU A 35 -3.86 4.41 -3.50
C LEU A 35 -4.20 4.90 -2.08
N SER A 36 -4.72 6.12 -1.97
CA SER A 36 -4.88 6.81 -0.68
C SER A 36 -6.33 7.22 -0.41
N ASN A 37 -6.81 6.99 0.81
CA ASN A 37 -8.12 7.45 1.29
C ASN A 37 -8.06 8.83 1.98
N VAL A 38 -7.00 9.61 1.74
CA VAL A 38 -6.99 11.00 2.22
C VAL A 38 -8.13 11.79 1.56
N PRO A 39 -8.80 12.70 2.28
CA PRO A 39 -9.79 13.57 1.66
C PRO A 39 -9.18 14.32 0.47
N PHE A 40 -9.95 14.48 -0.61
CA PHE A 40 -9.47 15.10 -1.84
C PHE A 40 -8.88 16.50 -1.63
N THR A 41 -9.40 17.26 -0.66
CA THR A 41 -8.87 18.57 -0.25
C THR A 41 -7.39 18.55 0.15
N TYR A 42 -6.86 17.40 0.58
CA TYR A 42 -5.46 17.21 0.97
C TYR A 42 -4.61 16.48 -0.08
N HIS A 43 -5.10 16.37 -1.32
CA HIS A 43 -4.39 15.66 -2.39
C HIS A 43 -2.99 16.25 -2.64
N ALA A 44 -2.89 17.57 -2.80
CA ALA A 44 -1.64 18.25 -3.12
C ALA A 44 -0.63 18.15 -1.97
N GLU A 45 -1.08 18.26 -0.72
CA GLU A 45 -0.26 18.09 0.47
C GLU A 45 0.27 16.67 0.58
N ARG A 46 -0.58 15.67 0.31
CA ARG A 46 -0.17 14.27 0.33
C ARG A 46 0.84 13.97 -0.77
N GLU A 47 0.63 14.48 -1.97
CA GLU A 47 1.57 14.35 -3.09
C GLU A 47 2.92 14.96 -2.74
N ARG A 48 2.94 16.20 -2.24
CA ARG A 48 4.18 16.87 -1.83
C ARG A 48 4.91 16.09 -0.74
N CYS A 49 4.19 15.62 0.28
CA CYS A 49 4.76 14.81 1.37
C CYS A 49 5.44 13.54 0.84
N LEU A 50 4.81 12.84 -0.13
CA LEU A 50 5.39 11.65 -0.74
C LEU A 50 6.65 11.97 -1.55
N VAL A 51 6.64 13.06 -2.32
CA VAL A 51 7.80 13.53 -3.10
C VAL A 51 8.96 13.91 -2.19
N GLU A 52 8.71 14.63 -1.10
CA GLU A 52 9.72 15.02 -0.11
C GLU A 52 10.39 13.80 0.55
N HIS A 53 9.68 12.67 0.65
CA HIS A 53 10.20 11.39 1.13
C HIS A 53 10.79 10.50 0.02
N GLY A 54 10.93 11.01 -1.21
CA GLY A 54 11.51 10.28 -2.34
C GLY A 54 10.57 9.24 -2.97
N MET A 55 9.27 9.29 -2.70
CA MET A 55 8.25 8.38 -3.23
C MET A 55 7.42 9.06 -4.33
N ASN A 56 8.08 9.48 -5.42
CA ASN A 56 7.44 10.16 -6.55
C ASN A 56 6.70 9.19 -7.49
N TYR A 57 5.67 8.53 -6.98
CA TYR A 57 4.82 7.60 -7.72
C TYR A 57 3.42 8.20 -7.95
N PRO A 58 2.69 7.77 -9.00
CA PRO A 58 1.31 8.20 -9.22
C PRO A 58 0.45 8.02 -7.96
N LEU A 59 -0.17 9.11 -7.50
CA LEU A 59 -1.11 9.13 -6.38
C LEU A 59 -2.55 9.11 -6.92
N ILE A 60 -3.36 8.18 -6.41
CA ILE A 60 -4.79 8.09 -6.70
C ILE A 60 -5.56 8.25 -5.39
N ILE A 61 -6.47 9.21 -5.36
CA ILE A 61 -7.41 9.37 -4.25
C ILE A 61 -8.56 8.39 -4.41
N ASN A 62 -8.87 7.69 -3.32
CA ASN A 62 -9.96 6.75 -3.20
C ASN A 62 -10.88 7.16 -2.05
N ASN A 63 -12.13 6.72 -2.10
CA ASN A 63 -13.09 6.87 -1.01
C ASN A 63 -13.70 5.51 -0.67
N GLY A 64 -13.78 5.19 0.61
CA GLY A 64 -14.30 3.90 1.07
C GLY A 64 -13.29 2.76 0.89
N LEU A 65 -13.80 1.53 0.72
CA LEU A 65 -12.95 0.35 0.58
C LEU A 65 -12.15 0.37 -0.73
N LYS A 66 -10.93 -0.19 -0.70
CA LYS A 66 -9.99 -0.14 -1.83
C LYS A 66 -10.22 -1.23 -2.89
N GLY A 67 -10.99 -2.28 -2.60
CA GLY A 67 -11.23 -3.39 -3.51
C GLY A 67 -11.71 -2.98 -4.92
N PRO A 68 -12.72 -2.10 -5.06
CA PRO A 68 -13.18 -1.64 -6.38
C PRO A 68 -12.11 -0.90 -7.18
N ALA A 69 -11.33 -0.03 -6.53
CA ALA A 69 -10.24 0.70 -7.18
C ALA A 69 -9.09 -0.24 -7.57
N VAL A 70 -8.72 -1.18 -6.70
CA VAL A 70 -7.71 -2.20 -6.99
C VAL A 70 -8.14 -3.08 -8.16
N ARG A 71 -9.41 -3.51 -8.23
CA ARG A 71 -9.93 -4.26 -9.38
C ARG A 71 -9.77 -3.49 -10.69
N ALA A 72 -10.08 -2.19 -10.69
CA ALA A 72 -9.95 -1.35 -11.88
C ALA A 72 -8.48 -1.18 -12.31
N LEU A 73 -7.56 -0.99 -11.36
CA LEU A 73 -6.13 -0.84 -11.62
C LEU A 73 -5.47 -2.16 -12.04
N ALA A 74 -5.86 -3.27 -11.43
CA ALA A 74 -5.27 -4.59 -11.68
C ALA A 74 -5.84 -5.29 -12.91
N GLY A 75 -7.08 -4.98 -13.30
CA GLY A 75 -7.78 -5.67 -14.41
C GLY A 75 -7.00 -5.76 -15.73
N PRO A 76 -6.26 -4.72 -16.16
CA PRO A 76 -5.45 -4.79 -17.38
C PRO A 76 -4.12 -5.56 -17.22
N ALA A 77 -3.67 -5.84 -16.00
CA ALA A 77 -2.35 -6.40 -15.74
C ALA A 77 -2.28 -7.90 -16.09
N ARG A 78 -1.24 -8.29 -16.82
CA ARG A 78 -0.89 -9.71 -17.07
C ARG A 78 0.22 -10.21 -16.13
N ALA A 79 0.93 -9.29 -15.49
CA ALA A 79 1.95 -9.57 -14.49
C ALA A 79 1.30 -9.75 -13.11
N PRO A 80 1.99 -10.40 -12.14
CA PRO A 80 1.57 -10.42 -10.75
C PRO A 80 1.32 -9.01 -10.22
N VAL A 81 0.20 -8.82 -9.52
CA VAL A 81 -0.16 -7.55 -8.88
C VAL A 81 -0.13 -7.75 -7.36
N PHE A 82 0.48 -6.81 -6.66
CA PHE A 82 0.57 -6.81 -5.20
C PHE A 82 -0.19 -5.61 -4.63
N PHE A 83 -0.97 -5.86 -3.59
CA PHE A 83 -1.66 -4.86 -2.79
C PHE A 83 -1.12 -4.90 -1.37
N ILE A 84 -0.67 -3.75 -0.87
CA ILE A 84 -0.04 -3.60 0.44
C ILE A 84 -0.89 -2.60 1.23
N ASP A 85 -1.41 -3.01 2.39
CA ASP A 85 -2.24 -2.17 3.26
C ASP A 85 -2.21 -2.71 4.69
N ASP A 86 -2.43 -1.83 5.67
CA ASP A 86 -2.46 -2.16 7.09
C ASP A 86 -3.86 -2.53 7.59
N SER A 87 -4.91 -2.21 6.82
CA SER A 87 -6.30 -2.41 7.21
C SER A 87 -6.83 -3.79 6.79
N PRO A 88 -7.27 -4.65 7.75
CA PRO A 88 -7.91 -5.92 7.42
C PRO A 88 -9.14 -5.78 6.51
N SER A 89 -9.91 -4.70 6.66
CA SER A 89 -11.11 -4.47 5.82
C SER A 89 -10.76 -4.13 4.37
N HIS A 90 -9.62 -3.48 4.12
CA HIS A 90 -9.12 -3.29 2.76
C HIS A 90 -8.60 -4.59 2.16
N ILE A 91 -7.89 -5.41 2.95
CA ILE A 91 -7.43 -6.73 2.53
C ILE A 91 -8.61 -7.62 2.11
N GLU A 92 -9.64 -7.72 2.94
CA GLU A 92 -10.87 -8.46 2.65
C GLU A 92 -11.60 -7.91 1.41
N SER A 93 -11.69 -6.58 1.30
CA SER A 93 -12.30 -5.94 0.13
C SER A 93 -11.58 -6.27 -1.17
N VAL A 94 -10.25 -6.29 -1.17
CA VAL A 94 -9.44 -6.68 -2.33
C VAL A 94 -9.60 -8.16 -2.62
N ALA A 95 -9.64 -9.03 -1.61
CA ALA A 95 -9.88 -10.46 -1.82
C ALA A 95 -11.23 -10.71 -2.51
N THR A 96 -12.27 -9.98 -2.11
CA THR A 96 -13.61 -10.11 -2.68
C THR A 96 -13.70 -9.57 -4.12
N GLN A 97 -13.00 -8.46 -4.43
CA GLN A 97 -13.17 -7.75 -5.70
C GLN A 97 -12.07 -8.06 -6.73
N ALA A 98 -10.91 -8.51 -6.30
CA ALA A 98 -9.72 -8.75 -7.11
C ALA A 98 -8.90 -9.92 -6.51
N ASP A 99 -9.51 -11.11 -6.49
CA ASP A 99 -8.98 -12.34 -5.91
C ASP A 99 -7.56 -12.71 -6.39
N HIS A 100 -7.26 -12.45 -7.66
CA HIS A 100 -5.97 -12.65 -8.32
C HIS A 100 -4.84 -11.72 -7.81
N VAL A 101 -5.17 -10.65 -7.09
CA VAL A 101 -4.18 -9.73 -6.52
C VAL A 101 -3.57 -10.33 -5.26
N ARG A 102 -2.24 -10.39 -5.19
CA ARG A 102 -1.50 -10.81 -3.99
C ARG A 102 -1.64 -9.73 -2.91
N ARG A 103 -2.11 -10.12 -1.73
CA ARG A 103 -2.44 -9.19 -0.64
C ARG A 103 -1.43 -9.35 0.48
N ILE A 104 -0.73 -8.27 0.80
CA ILE A 104 0.23 -8.18 1.90
C ILE A 104 -0.43 -7.32 2.99
N HIS A 105 -0.78 -7.95 4.10
CA HIS A 105 -1.18 -7.22 5.30
C HIS A 105 0.07 -6.67 5.97
N PHE A 106 0.32 -5.38 5.77
CA PHE A 106 1.55 -4.72 6.21
C PHE A 106 1.30 -3.92 7.48
N VAL A 107 1.84 -4.34 8.63
CA VAL A 107 1.60 -3.65 9.91
C VAL A 107 2.90 -3.35 10.63
N HIS A 108 3.47 -2.17 10.38
CA HIS A 108 4.75 -1.78 10.98
C HIS A 108 4.67 -1.47 12.49
N ASP A 109 3.58 -0.83 12.95
CA ASP A 109 3.43 -0.48 14.36
C ASP A 109 3.05 -1.73 15.17
N THR A 110 3.91 -2.12 16.11
CA THR A 110 3.73 -3.32 16.93
C THR A 110 2.47 -3.28 17.81
N ARG A 111 2.04 -2.09 18.25
CA ARG A 111 0.82 -1.92 19.05
C ARG A 111 -0.42 -2.13 18.18
N LEU A 112 -0.38 -1.64 16.94
CA LEU A 112 -1.44 -1.91 15.97
C LEU A 112 -1.47 -3.41 15.65
N ALA A 113 -0.32 -4.04 15.47
CA ALA A 113 -0.19 -5.45 15.15
C ALA A 113 -0.86 -6.36 16.20
N GLU A 114 -0.68 -6.06 17.49
CA GLU A 114 -1.33 -6.77 18.60
C GLU A 114 -2.86 -6.62 18.60
N LEU A 115 -3.37 -5.48 18.16
CA LEU A 115 -4.81 -5.19 18.15
C LEU A 115 -5.56 -5.87 17.00
N VAL A 116 -5.00 -5.81 15.78
CA VAL A 116 -5.73 -6.21 14.57
C VAL A 116 -5.55 -7.68 14.19
N GLY A 117 -4.50 -8.34 14.69
CA GLY A 117 -4.15 -9.70 14.28
C GLY A 117 -3.88 -9.82 12.76
N PRO A 118 -3.55 -11.01 12.23
CA PRO A 118 -3.38 -11.19 10.79
C PRO A 118 -4.74 -11.16 10.08
N ALA A 119 -4.85 -10.37 9.00
CA ALA A 119 -6.04 -10.38 8.15
C ALA A 119 -6.19 -11.77 7.48
N PRO A 120 -7.32 -12.49 7.66
CA PRO A 120 -7.49 -13.86 7.16
C PRO A 120 -7.29 -14.01 5.64
N GLU A 121 -7.67 -12.97 4.90
CA GLU A 121 -7.61 -12.95 3.44
C GLU A 121 -6.24 -12.49 2.89
N SER A 122 -5.27 -12.21 3.77
CA SER A 122 -3.91 -11.87 3.36
C SER A 122 -3.14 -13.10 2.89
N HIS A 123 -2.31 -12.94 1.87
CA HIS A 123 -1.35 -13.97 1.48
C HIS A 123 -0.11 -13.93 2.37
N HIS A 124 0.26 -12.73 2.83
CA HIS A 124 1.39 -12.49 3.73
C HIS A 124 0.99 -11.51 4.82
N ARG A 125 1.50 -11.74 6.03
CA ARG A 125 1.55 -10.75 7.10
C ARG A 125 3.01 -10.35 7.30
N ILE A 126 3.31 -9.07 7.07
CA ILE A 126 4.68 -8.54 7.05
C ILE A 126 4.71 -7.24 7.85
N ASP A 127 5.77 -7.02 8.63
CA ASP A 127 5.86 -5.85 9.52
C ASP A 127 7.03 -4.91 9.13
N SER A 128 7.79 -5.23 8.07
CA SER A 128 8.93 -4.44 7.61
C SER A 128 9.05 -4.34 6.08
N TRP A 129 9.52 -3.19 5.58
CA TRP A 129 9.73 -2.97 4.14
C TRP A 129 10.81 -3.85 3.51
N PRO A 130 11.95 -4.14 4.18
CA PRO A 130 12.94 -5.09 3.63
C PRO A 130 12.33 -6.47 3.36
N GLU A 131 11.50 -6.98 4.27
CA GLU A 131 10.80 -8.25 4.10
C GLU A 131 9.73 -8.19 3.01
N ALA A 132 8.94 -7.11 2.95
CA ALA A 132 7.95 -6.90 1.90
C ALA A 132 8.60 -6.92 0.52
N ARG A 133 9.73 -6.20 0.36
CA ARG A 133 10.51 -6.19 -0.87
C ARG A 133 10.98 -7.59 -1.24
N THR A 134 11.69 -8.29 -0.34
CA THR A 134 12.22 -9.63 -0.62
C THR A 134 11.12 -10.61 -0.99
N THR A 135 9.95 -10.52 -0.33
CA THR A 135 8.78 -11.36 -0.64
C THR A 135 8.25 -11.09 -2.05
N ILE A 136 8.03 -9.82 -2.40
CA ILE A 136 7.55 -9.41 -3.73
C ILE A 136 8.56 -9.80 -4.81
N GLU A 137 9.85 -9.51 -4.60
CA GLU A 137 10.92 -9.84 -5.55
C GLU A 137 11.00 -11.35 -5.82
N LYS A 138 10.85 -12.17 -4.78
CA LYS A 138 10.85 -13.63 -4.90
C LYS A 138 9.65 -14.13 -5.69
N GLU A 139 8.45 -13.62 -5.44
CA GLU A 139 7.26 -14.01 -6.18
C GLU A 139 7.31 -13.56 -7.65
N LEU A 140 7.78 -12.34 -7.91
CA LEU A 140 8.01 -11.86 -9.28
C LEU A 140 8.97 -12.78 -10.03
N SER A 141 10.13 -13.09 -9.43
CA SER A 141 11.11 -13.98 -10.05
C SER A 141 10.57 -15.39 -10.29
N ALA A 142 9.81 -15.95 -9.34
CA ALA A 142 9.19 -17.26 -9.49
C ALA A 142 8.12 -17.27 -10.60
N ALA A 143 7.47 -16.14 -10.86
CA ALA A 143 6.52 -15.96 -11.95
C ALA A 143 7.17 -15.57 -13.29
N GLY A 144 8.50 -15.40 -13.34
CA GLY A 144 9.25 -15.06 -14.55
C GLY A 144 9.27 -13.56 -14.91
N PHE A 145 9.03 -12.69 -13.94
CA PHE A 145 9.10 -11.22 -14.06
C PHE A 145 10.32 -10.65 -13.35
#